data_AF-A0A3A5WEJ8-F1
#
_entry.id   AF-A0A3A5WEJ8-F1
#
_cell.length_a   1.000
_cell.length_b   1.000
_cell.length_c   1.000
_cell.angle_alpha   90.00
_cell.angle_beta   90.00
_cell.angle_gamma   90.00
#
_symmetry.space_group_name_H-M   'P 1'
#
loop_
_entity.id
_entity.type
_entity.pdbx_description
1 polymer ?
#
loop_
_entity_poly.entity_id
_entity_poly.type
_entity_poly.pdbx_seq_one_letter_code
_entity_poly.pdbx_strand_id
1 'polypeptide(L)'
;MKTVRIREKIKKFLGDRPRNTAEILEHINSTMRHGTTSQQLGNVLSKDKDIVKVGYIKRSGILSGGYDICEWATRTWVADNCPEWREGQPIILNEEGGFTLGPLPE
;
A
#
# COMPACT_ATOMS: atom_id res chain seq x y z
N MET A 1 -14.41 -3.41 16.14
CA MET A 1 -15.34 -4.03 15.16
C MET A 1 -15.26 -3.42 13.76
N LYS A 2 -15.36 -2.09 13.54
CA LYS A 2 -15.24 -1.49 12.19
C LYS A 2 -13.83 -1.56 11.61
N THR A 3 -12.81 -1.23 12.41
CA THR A 3 -11.39 -1.25 11.98
C THR A 3 -10.85 -2.66 11.73
N VAL A 4 -11.45 -3.69 12.33
CA VAL A 4 -11.06 -5.09 12.08
C VAL A 4 -11.54 -5.52 10.69
N ARG A 5 -12.81 -5.27 10.38
CA ARG A 5 -13.42 -5.59 9.07
C ARG A 5 -12.74 -4.90 7.90
N ILE A 6 -12.36 -3.63 8.04
CA ILE A 6 -11.64 -2.91 6.98
C ILE A 6 -10.24 -3.52 6.76
N ARG A 7 -9.53 -3.90 7.83
CA ARG A 7 -8.21 -4.55 7.72
C ARG A 7 -8.27 -5.89 6.99
N GLU A 8 -9.24 -6.73 7.33
CA GLU A 8 -9.45 -8.02 6.64
C GLU A 8 -9.75 -7.83 5.15
N LYS A 9 -10.61 -6.86 4.79
CA LYS A 9 -10.88 -6.50 3.40
C LYS A 9 -9.64 -6.02 2.66
N ILE A 10 -8.85 -5.15 3.30
CA ILE A 10 -7.58 -4.67 2.72
C ILE A 10 -6.62 -5.83 2.49
N LYS A 11 -6.39 -6.69 3.49
CA LYS A 11 -5.48 -7.84 3.36
C LYS A 11 -5.90 -8.79 2.23
N LYS A 12 -7.21 -9.03 2.10
CA LYS A 12 -7.76 -9.83 0.99
C LYS A 12 -7.51 -9.15 -0.37
N PHE A 13 -7.68 -7.83 -0.45
CA PHE A 13 -7.45 -7.06 -1.68
C PHE A 13 -5.97 -6.96 -2.05
N LEU A 14 -5.06 -7.01 -1.07
CA LEU A 14 -3.61 -7.02 -1.25
C LEU A 14 -3.01 -8.43 -1.42
N GLY A 15 -3.84 -9.46 -1.55
CA GLY A 15 -3.39 -10.85 -1.57
C GLY A 15 -2.68 -11.26 -2.87
N ASP A 16 -2.96 -10.57 -3.98
CA ASP A 16 -2.46 -10.91 -5.32
C ASP A 16 -1.20 -10.12 -5.72
N ARG A 17 -1.18 -8.81 -5.45
CA ARG A 17 -0.05 -7.91 -5.71
C ARG A 17 -0.15 -6.65 -4.84
N PRO A 18 0.93 -5.85 -4.71
CA PRO A 18 0.90 -4.55 -4.06
C PRO A 18 -0.11 -3.61 -4.73
N ARG A 19 -0.70 -2.72 -3.94
CA ARG A 19 -1.65 -1.68 -4.40
C ARG A 19 -1.29 -0.34 -3.80
N ASN A 20 -1.56 0.73 -4.54
CA ASN A 20 -1.40 2.07 -4.02
C ASN A 20 -2.57 2.50 -3.14
N THR A 21 -2.38 3.56 -2.33
CA THR A 21 -3.41 4.07 -1.40
C THR A 21 -4.73 4.41 -2.11
N ALA A 22 -4.70 4.89 -3.36
CA ALA A 22 -5.91 5.27 -4.10
C ALA A 22 -6.73 4.05 -4.54
N GLU A 23 -6.06 3.01 -5.09
CA GLU A 23 -6.71 1.74 -5.44
C GLU A 23 -7.38 1.10 -4.22
N ILE A 24 -6.71 1.12 -3.06
CA ILE A 24 -7.26 0.57 -1.81
C ILE A 24 -8.46 1.40 -1.35
N LEU A 25 -8.38 2.73 -1.43
CA LEU A 25 -9.46 3.63 -1.03
C LEU A 25 -10.71 3.40 -1.88
N GLU A 26 -10.54 3.29 -3.19
CA GLU A 26 -11.63 3.01 -4.13
C GLU A 26 -12.26 1.65 -3.84
N HIS A 27 -11.46 0.60 -3.64
CA HIS A 27 -11.96 -0.73 -3.30
C HIS A 27 -12.75 -0.74 -1.97
N ILE A 28 -12.26 -0.03 -0.96
CA ILE A 28 -12.93 0.05 0.34
C ILE A 28 -14.23 0.84 0.24
N ASN A 29 -14.24 1.97 -0.47
CA ASN A 29 -15.41 2.81 -0.58
C ASN A 29 -16.49 2.23 -1.50
N SER A 30 -16.11 1.45 -2.51
CA SER A 30 -17.07 0.73 -3.37
C SER A 30 -17.70 -0.49 -2.71
N THR A 31 -17.05 -1.07 -1.69
CA THR A 31 -17.50 -2.34 -1.06
C THR A 31 -18.03 -2.18 0.37
N MET A 32 -18.25 -0.96 0.85
CA MET A 32 -18.78 -0.66 2.19
C MET A 32 -19.88 0.41 2.15
N ARG A 33 -20.91 0.27 2.99
CA ARG A 33 -22.01 1.26 3.12
C ARG A 33 -21.53 2.65 3.54
N HIS A 34 -20.51 2.69 4.40
CA HIS A 34 -19.87 3.93 4.83
C HIS A 34 -18.38 3.79 4.60
N GLY A 35 -17.85 4.54 3.64
CA GLY A 35 -16.44 4.57 3.30
C GLY A 35 -15.54 5.13 4.39
N THR A 36 -14.31 5.43 3.99
CA THR A 36 -13.27 6.07 4.79
C THR A 36 -12.64 7.20 3.98
N THR A 37 -11.92 8.11 4.65
CA THR A 37 -11.06 9.09 3.97
C THR A 37 -9.67 8.49 3.69
N SER A 38 -8.94 9.08 2.74
CA SER A 38 -7.54 8.70 2.45
C SER A 38 -6.64 8.81 3.69
N GLN A 39 -6.81 9.85 4.50
CA GLN A 39 -6.05 10.05 5.74
C GLN A 39 -6.36 8.97 6.78
N GLN A 40 -7.64 8.65 6.98
CA GLN A 40 -8.05 7.58 7.89
C GLN A 40 -7.56 6.22 7.39
N LEU A 41 -7.59 5.98 6.08
CA LEU A 41 -7.06 4.77 5.47
C LEU A 41 -5.56 4.64 5.70
N GLY A 42 -4.79 5.71 5.45
CA GLY A 42 -3.34 5.74 5.72
C GLY A 42 -3.03 5.39 7.17
N ASN A 43 -3.79 5.95 8.13
CA ASN A 43 -3.65 5.59 9.55
C ASN A 43 -3.97 4.12 9.85
N VAL A 44 -4.92 3.51 9.14
CA VAL A 44 -5.25 2.09 9.30
C VAL A 44 -4.12 1.22 8.76
N LEU A 45 -3.62 1.54 7.57
CA LEU A 45 -2.53 0.81 6.89
C LEU A 45 -1.24 0.86 7.72
N SER A 46 -0.79 2.05 8.13
CA SER A 46 0.44 2.21 8.92
C SER A 46 0.40 1.55 10.31
N LYS A 47 -0.79 1.27 10.86
CA LYS A 47 -0.96 0.67 12.19
C LYS A 47 -1.15 -0.86 12.16
N ASP A 48 -1.28 -1.47 11.00
CA ASP A 48 -1.45 -2.93 10.87
C ASP A 48 -0.08 -3.57 10.60
N LYS A 49 0.40 -4.43 11.51
CA LYS A 49 1.74 -5.03 11.42
C LYS A 49 1.90 -6.02 10.25
N ASP A 50 0.79 -6.51 9.73
CA ASP A 50 0.76 -7.46 8.62
C ASP A 50 0.70 -6.74 7.26
N ILE A 51 0.60 -5.42 7.26
CA ILE A 51 0.61 -4.58 6.06
C ILE A 51 1.85 -3.70 6.12
N VAL A 52 2.65 -3.74 5.06
CA VAL A 52 3.88 -2.96 4.97
C VAL A 52 3.80 -1.96 3.83
N LYS A 53 4.36 -0.76 4.06
CA LYS A 53 4.59 0.21 2.98
C LYS A 53 5.80 -0.27 2.20
N VAL A 54 5.58 -0.62 0.94
CA VAL A 54 6.63 -1.17 0.05
C VAL A 54 7.10 -0.16 -0.98
N GLY A 55 6.48 1.00 -1.09
CA GLY A 55 6.91 2.00 -2.06
C GLY A 55 6.23 3.34 -1.84
N TYR A 56 6.73 4.36 -2.53
CA TYR A 56 6.03 5.62 -2.69
C TYR A 56 6.47 6.36 -3.94
N ILE A 57 5.56 7.13 -4.51
CA ILE A 57 5.82 8.10 -5.56
C ILE A 57 5.56 9.48 -4.97
N LYS A 58 6.62 10.29 -4.87
CA LYS A 58 6.52 11.70 -4.49
C LYS A 58 6.20 12.52 -5.73
N ARG A 59 5.00 13.09 -5.80
CA ARG A 59 4.59 14.04 -6.84
C ARG A 59 4.72 15.44 -6.27
N SER A 60 5.49 16.29 -6.93
CA SER A 60 5.58 17.71 -6.58
C SER A 60 5.58 18.54 -7.85
N GLY A 61 4.71 19.55 -7.90
CA GLY A 61 4.59 20.43 -9.06
C GLY A 61 4.04 21.79 -8.68
N ILE A 62 4.39 22.82 -9.46
CA ILE A 62 4.01 24.22 -9.21
C ILE A 62 2.48 24.42 -9.17
N LEU A 63 1.72 23.58 -9.88
CA LEU A 63 0.26 23.64 -9.95
C LEU A 63 -0.46 22.70 -8.97
N SER A 64 0.07 21.49 -8.78
CA SER A 64 -0.60 20.43 -8.01
C SER A 64 -0.25 20.40 -6.53
N GLY A 65 0.74 21.18 -6.09
CA GLY A 65 1.38 21.00 -4.79
C GLY A 65 2.17 19.69 -4.69
N GLY A 66 2.67 19.40 -3.49
CA GLY A 66 3.39 18.17 -3.16
C GLY A 66 2.49 17.14 -2.49
N TYR A 67 2.46 15.91 -2.99
CA TYR A 67 1.79 14.77 -2.35
C TYR A 67 2.50 13.45 -2.64
N ASP A 68 2.34 12.49 -1.72
CA ASP A 68 2.91 11.15 -1.85
C ASP A 68 1.81 10.14 -2.15
N ILE A 69 2.02 9.31 -3.17
CA ILE A 69 1.23 8.09 -3.39
C ILE A 69 2.02 6.94 -2.79
N CYS A 70 1.52 6.32 -1.72
CA CYS A 70 2.18 5.17 -1.10
C CYS A 70 1.70 3.85 -1.72
N GLU A 71 2.59 2.87 -1.79
CA GLU A 71 2.28 1.49 -2.16
C GLU A 71 2.37 0.57 -0.95
N TRP A 72 1.46 -0.40 -0.91
CA TRP A 72 1.24 -1.29 0.22
C TRP A 72 1.14 -2.74 -0.23
N ALA A 73 1.66 -3.65 0.58
CA ALA A 73 1.54 -5.08 0.39
C ALA A 73 1.30 -5.78 1.74
N THR A 74 0.81 -7.02 1.70
CA THR A 74 0.82 -7.86 2.91
C THR A 74 2.23 -8.37 3.16
N ARG A 75 2.61 -8.53 4.44
CA ARG A 75 3.91 -9.08 4.81
C ARG A 75 4.11 -10.50 4.26
N THR A 76 3.03 -11.30 4.20
CA THR A 76 3.03 -12.62 3.57
C THR A 76 3.36 -12.53 2.08
N TRP A 77 2.68 -11.66 1.33
CA TRP A 77 2.97 -11.46 -0.09
C TRP A 77 4.43 -11.07 -0.31
N VAL A 78 4.96 -10.15 0.51
CA VAL A 78 6.37 -9.73 0.41
C VAL A 78 7.33 -10.88 0.72
N ALA A 79 7.06 -11.69 1.75
CA ALA A 79 7.91 -12.84 2.08
C ALA A 79 7.92 -13.90 0.95
N ASP A 80 6.78 -14.13 0.32
CA ASP A 80 6.63 -15.14 -0.74
C ASP A 80 7.25 -14.70 -2.07
N ASN A 81 7.23 -13.40 -2.38
CA ASN A 81 7.66 -12.86 -3.68
C ASN A 81 9.03 -12.15 -3.64
N CYS A 82 9.41 -11.62 -2.48
CA CYS A 82 10.62 -10.83 -2.27
C CYS A 82 11.34 -11.28 -0.97
N PRO A 83 11.88 -12.51 -0.90
CA PRO A 83 12.46 -13.04 0.34
C PRO A 83 13.65 -12.21 0.86
N GLU A 84 14.37 -11.52 -0.02
CA GLU A 84 15.50 -10.64 0.32
C GLU A 84 15.07 -9.22 0.74
N TRP A 85 13.78 -8.90 0.68
CA TRP A 85 13.28 -7.57 1.02
C TRP A 85 13.49 -7.26 2.50
N ARG A 86 13.96 -6.04 2.78
CA ARG A 86 14.11 -5.52 4.14
C ARG A 86 13.15 -4.37 4.38
N GLU A 87 12.66 -4.25 5.62
CA GLU A 87 11.70 -3.21 5.98
C GLU A 87 12.27 -1.80 5.67
N GLY A 88 11.51 -1.01 4.91
CA GLY A 88 11.92 0.30 4.40
C GLY A 88 12.53 0.29 2.99
N GLN A 89 12.88 -0.87 2.44
CA GLN A 89 13.34 -1.00 1.06
C GLN A 89 12.16 -0.82 0.08
N PRO A 90 12.29 -0.01 -0.97
CA PRO A 90 11.22 0.13 -1.95
C PRO A 90 11.18 -1.09 -2.89
N ILE A 91 9.98 -1.52 -3.26
CA ILE A 91 9.68 -2.41 -4.37
C ILE A 91 9.25 -1.51 -5.54
N ILE A 92 9.96 -1.62 -6.66
CA ILE A 92 9.71 -0.83 -7.86
C ILE A 92 8.93 -1.72 -8.82
N LEU A 93 7.67 -1.37 -9.07
CA LEU A 93 6.84 -2.03 -10.07
C LEU A 93 7.16 -1.47 -11.46
N ASN A 94 7.28 -2.34 -12.46
CA ASN A 94 7.39 -1.93 -13.87
C ASN A 94 6.00 -1.93 -14.54
N GLU A 95 5.91 -1.33 -15.73
CA GLU A 95 4.64 -1.23 -16.49
C GLU A 95 4.09 -2.60 -16.95
N GLU A 96 4.94 -3.61 -17.00
CA GLU A 96 4.62 -4.98 -17.44
C GLU A 96 4.17 -5.89 -16.28
N GLY A 97 4.10 -5.36 -15.06
CA GLY A 97 3.69 -6.09 -13.85
C GLY A 97 4.80 -6.91 -13.17
N GLY A 98 6.03 -6.85 -13.69
CA GLY A 98 7.24 -7.28 -12.99
C GLY A 98 7.66 -6.27 -11.91
N PHE A 99 8.58 -6.68 -11.04
CA PHE A 99 9.07 -5.82 -9.97
C PHE A 99 10.56 -6.04 -9.69
N THR A 100 11.20 -5.01 -9.13
CA THR A 100 12.58 -5.07 -8.63
C THR A 100 12.69 -4.48 -7.23
N LEU A 101 13.72 -4.87 -6.49
CA LEU A 101 14.06 -4.25 -5.21
C LEU A 101 14.90 -3.00 -5.47
N GLY A 102 14.47 -1.86 -4.94
CA GLY A 102 15.25 -0.64 -4.93
C GLY A 102 16.37 -0.67 -3.88
N PRO A 103 17.09 0.44 -3.71
CA PRO A 103 18.21 0.51 -2.78
C PRO A 103 17.76 0.27 -1.34
N LEU A 104 18.62 -0.34 -0.53
CA LEU A 104 18.38 -0.46 0.90
C LEU A 104 18.30 0.94 1.53
N PRO A 105 17.43 1.12 2.55
CA PRO A 105 17.44 2.35 3.34
C PRO A 105 18.80 2.49 4.05
N GLU A 106 19.32 3.73 4.09
CA GLU A 106 20.54 4.09 4.83
C GLU A 106 20.42 3.87 6.34
#